data_AF-A0A3D4PGS1-F1
#
_entry.id   AF-A0A3D4PGS1-F1
#
_cell.length_a   1.000
_cell.length_b   1.000
_cell.length_c   1.000
_cell.angle_alpha   90.00
_cell.angle_beta   90.00
_cell.angle_gamma   90.00
#
_symmetry.space_group_name_H-M   'P 1'
#
loop_
_entity.id
_entity.type
_entity.pdbx_description
1 polymer ?
#
loop_
_entity_poly.entity_id
_entity_poly.type
_entity_poly.pdbx_seq_one_letter_code
_entity_poly.pdbx_strand_id
1 'polypeptide(L)'
;MDEPKLDLAVPRYRLPSSGWILTAIGTSIAAFLMLFPNAIRLVPELRIFALVLLVFFPAICVFIWILSCRMICFWRRGKAYDKIVIRINALTVELQNSYELAEQLINERQAKRALQIKNCYCDNGHACLSLYLKRGFALEVGDQIDVIDQENSKSMGKFEIVERKPDIYVARHTKNIDAVWFGSMMENGAAPCPPPTNTIAIKFQTNETENA
;
A
#
# COMPACT_ATOMS: atom_id res chain seq x y z
N MET A 1 20.58 4.13 -1.78
CA MET A 1 19.87 2.86 -2.01
C MET A 1 19.36 2.93 -3.42
N ASP A 2 20.05 2.26 -4.34
CA ASP A 2 19.64 2.24 -5.74
C ASP A 2 18.42 1.31 -5.86
N GLU A 3 17.25 1.89 -6.11
CA GLU A 3 16.08 1.10 -6.49
C GLU A 3 16.46 0.27 -7.72
N PRO A 4 16.40 -1.08 -7.66
CA PRO A 4 16.65 -1.88 -8.83
C PRO A 4 15.55 -1.56 -9.83
N LYS A 5 15.88 -0.72 -10.84
CA LYS A 5 15.02 -0.46 -11.98
C LYS A 5 14.64 -1.81 -12.56
N LEU A 6 13.38 -2.17 -12.32
CA LEU A 6 12.82 -3.39 -12.86
C LEU A 6 12.63 -3.12 -14.35
N ASP A 7 13.66 -3.37 -15.15
CA ASP A 7 13.60 -3.32 -16.60
C ASP A 7 12.63 -4.41 -17.07
N LEU A 8 11.35 -4.08 -17.00
CA LEU A 8 10.23 -4.78 -17.61
C LEU A 8 10.32 -4.58 -19.13
N ALA A 9 11.41 -5.03 -19.73
CA ALA A 9 11.51 -5.21 -21.17
C ALA A 9 10.59 -6.39 -21.53
N VAL A 10 9.29 -6.11 -21.59
CA VAL A 10 8.30 -7.11 -22.02
C VAL A 10 8.69 -7.52 -23.43
N PRO A 11 8.92 -8.82 -23.70
CA PRO A 11 9.29 -9.26 -25.03
C PRO A 11 8.18 -8.85 -26.00
N ARG A 12 8.51 -7.95 -26.94
CA ARG A 12 7.62 -7.51 -28.00
C ARG A 12 7.80 -8.46 -29.18
N TYR A 13 6.69 -9.06 -29.60
CA TYR A 13 6.68 -9.81 -30.85
C TYR A 13 6.87 -8.81 -32.00
N ARG A 14 8.05 -8.83 -32.61
CA ARG A 14 8.26 -8.16 -33.90
C ARG A 14 7.97 -9.18 -34.98
N LEU A 15 6.98 -8.91 -35.81
CA LEU A 15 6.85 -9.60 -37.08
C LEU A 15 8.17 -9.40 -37.85
N PRO A 16 8.75 -10.45 -38.44
CA PRO A 16 9.89 -10.26 -39.33
C PRO A 16 9.44 -9.33 -40.46
N SER A 17 10.08 -8.18 -40.58
CA SER A 17 9.74 -7.12 -41.54
C SER A 17 10.16 -7.45 -42.98
N SER A 18 10.52 -8.71 -43.26
CA SER A 18 11.19 -9.11 -44.48
C SER A 18 10.36 -10.13 -45.24
N GLY A 19 10.24 -9.95 -46.56
CA GLY A 19 9.47 -10.77 -47.50
C GLY A 19 9.95 -12.21 -47.69
N TRP A 20 10.60 -12.79 -46.67
CA TRP A 20 11.10 -14.16 -46.65
C TRP A 20 9.97 -15.19 -46.73
N ILE A 21 8.76 -14.80 -46.31
CA ILE A 21 7.57 -15.63 -46.46
C ILE A 21 7.26 -15.84 -47.96
N LEU A 22 7.38 -14.79 -48.78
CA LEU A 22 7.19 -14.87 -50.23
C LEU A 22 8.29 -15.71 -50.89
N THR A 23 9.54 -15.57 -50.46
CA THR A 23 10.63 -16.39 -50.98
C THR A 23 10.49 -17.85 -50.57
N ALA A 24 10.08 -18.14 -49.33
CA ALA A 24 9.84 -19.50 -48.85
C ALA A 24 8.74 -20.18 -49.66
N ILE A 25 7.59 -19.51 -49.85
CA ILE A 25 6.48 -20.01 -50.66
C ILE A 25 6.95 -20.27 -52.10
N GLY A 26 7.65 -19.32 -52.72
CA GLY A 26 8.20 -19.47 -54.07
C GLY A 26 9.18 -20.65 -54.20
N THR A 27 10.08 -20.82 -53.23
CA THR A 27 11.03 -21.94 -53.22
C THR A 27 10.35 -23.29 -53.02
N SER A 28 9.30 -23.38 -52.19
CA SER A 28 8.54 -24.63 -52.00
C SER A 28 7.79 -25.04 -53.26
N ILE A 29 7.18 -24.08 -53.98
CA ILE A 29 6.51 -24.34 -55.25
C ILE A 29 7.52 -24.81 -56.30
N ALA A 30 8.66 -24.12 -56.43
CA ALA A 30 9.72 -24.49 -57.37
C ALA A 30 10.32 -25.87 -57.06
N ALA A 31 10.59 -26.18 -55.80
CA ALA A 31 11.13 -27.47 -55.37
C ALA A 31 10.15 -28.62 -55.65
N PHE A 32 8.85 -28.41 -55.46
CA PHE A 32 7.84 -29.42 -55.78
C PHE A 32 7.76 -29.69 -57.29
N LEU A 33 7.74 -28.64 -58.12
CA LEU A 33 7.75 -28.79 -59.57
C LEU A 33 8.99 -29.54 -60.07
N MET A 34 10.15 -29.35 -59.41
CA MET A 34 11.38 -30.08 -59.72
C MET A 34 11.38 -31.54 -59.26
N LEU A 35 10.84 -31.83 -58.06
CA LEU A 35 10.86 -33.19 -57.49
C LEU A 35 9.79 -34.10 -58.09
N PHE A 36 8.70 -33.54 -58.61
CA PHE A 36 7.60 -34.29 -59.21
C PHE A 36 7.32 -33.89 -60.67
N PRO A 37 8.30 -34.00 -61.59
CA PRO A 37 8.12 -33.62 -62.98
C PRO A 37 7.07 -34.49 -63.70
N ASN A 38 6.84 -35.70 -63.19
CA ASN A 38 5.85 -36.65 -63.69
C ASN A 38 4.53 -36.65 -62.88
N ALA A 39 4.27 -35.62 -62.07
CA ALA A 39 3.02 -35.50 -61.29
C ALA A 39 1.74 -35.62 -62.14
N ILE A 40 1.86 -35.33 -63.43
CA ILE A 40 0.79 -35.42 -64.44
C ILE A 40 0.35 -36.88 -64.69
N ARG A 41 1.23 -37.87 -64.43
CA ARG A 41 0.98 -39.31 -64.66
C ARG A 41 0.40 -40.04 -63.44
N LEU A 42 0.20 -39.36 -62.30
CA LEU A 42 -0.45 -39.96 -61.14
C LEU A 42 -1.95 -40.18 -61.38
N VAL A 43 -2.51 -41.14 -60.65
CA VAL A 43 -3.97 -41.37 -60.58
C VAL A 43 -4.67 -40.04 -60.23
N PRO A 44 -5.83 -39.73 -60.85
CA PRO A 44 -6.47 -38.40 -60.72
C PRO A 44 -6.70 -37.96 -59.26
N GLU A 45 -7.06 -38.90 -58.38
CA GLU A 45 -7.32 -38.64 -56.96
C GLU A 45 -6.06 -38.19 -56.20
N LEU A 46 -4.92 -38.87 -56.43
CA LEU A 46 -3.63 -38.52 -55.84
C LEU A 46 -3.10 -37.17 -56.35
N ARG A 47 -3.41 -36.83 -57.61
CA ARG A 47 -3.03 -35.55 -58.21
C ARG A 47 -3.73 -34.37 -57.53
N ILE A 48 -5.02 -34.51 -57.26
CA ILE A 48 -5.79 -33.48 -56.54
C ILE A 48 -5.24 -33.34 -55.12
N PHE A 49 -5.00 -34.45 -54.43
CA PHE A 49 -4.43 -34.41 -53.07
C PHE A 49 -3.05 -33.74 -53.02
N ALA A 50 -2.17 -34.04 -53.98
CA ALA A 50 -0.85 -33.43 -54.06
C ALA A 50 -0.91 -31.92 -54.36
N LEU A 51 -1.84 -31.48 -55.20
CA LEU A 51 -2.07 -30.05 -55.48
C LEU A 51 -2.62 -29.31 -54.25
N VAL A 52 -3.58 -29.90 -53.55
CA VAL A 52 -4.11 -29.35 -52.30
C VAL A 52 -2.98 -29.24 -51.27
N LEU A 53 -2.20 -30.31 -51.09
CA LEU A 53 -1.09 -30.31 -50.14
C LEU A 53 -0.03 -29.26 -50.50
N LEU A 54 0.31 -29.08 -51.77
CA LEU A 54 1.23 -28.03 -52.20
C LEU A 54 0.74 -26.62 -51.82
N VAL A 55 -0.55 -26.34 -52.01
CA VAL A 55 -1.11 -25.02 -51.73
C VAL A 55 -1.20 -24.77 -50.22
N PHE A 56 -1.61 -25.76 -49.44
CA PHE A 56 -1.85 -25.58 -48.01
C PHE A 56 -0.63 -25.81 -47.11
N PHE A 57 0.34 -26.64 -47.52
CA PHE A 57 1.53 -26.95 -46.73
C PHE A 57 2.33 -25.71 -46.29
N PRO A 58 2.69 -24.75 -47.17
CA PRO A 58 3.43 -23.57 -46.73
C PRO A 58 2.60 -22.69 -45.78
N ALA A 59 1.28 -22.61 -45.96
CA ALA A 59 0.40 -21.88 -45.05
C ALA A 59 0.37 -22.53 -43.66
N ILE A 60 0.29 -23.86 -43.58
CA ILE A 60 0.32 -24.62 -42.32
C ILE A 60 1.67 -24.42 -41.62
N CYS A 61 2.80 -24.49 -42.33
CA CYS A 61 4.12 -24.26 -41.73
C CYS A 61 4.27 -22.86 -41.14
N VAL A 62 3.81 -21.83 -41.86
CA VAL A 62 3.84 -20.44 -41.35
C VAL A 62 2.92 -20.28 -40.14
N PHE A 63 1.73 -20.89 -40.16
CA PHE A 63 0.79 -20.84 -39.05
C PHE A 63 1.35 -21.50 -37.78
N ILE A 64 1.95 -22.70 -37.90
CA ILE A 64 2.61 -23.40 -36.79
C ILE A 64 3.76 -22.54 -36.24
N TRP A 65 4.60 -21.98 -37.11
CA TRP A 65 5.72 -21.12 -36.69
C TRP A 65 5.23 -19.92 -35.86
N ILE A 66 4.20 -19.20 -36.33
CA ILE A 66 3.63 -18.06 -35.62
C ILE A 66 3.06 -18.49 -34.26
N LEU A 67 2.31 -19.59 -34.23
CA LEU A 67 1.74 -20.13 -32.98
C LEU A 67 2.84 -20.50 -31.98
N SER A 68 3.88 -21.21 -32.41
CA SER A 68 5.02 -21.58 -31.57
C SER A 68 5.74 -20.35 -31.02
N CYS A 69 6.02 -19.35 -31.86
CA CYS A 69 6.63 -18.10 -31.40
C CYS A 69 5.75 -17.37 -30.38
N ARG A 70 4.42 -17.33 -30.58
CA ARG A 70 3.49 -16.72 -29.62
C ARG A 70 3.40 -17.49 -28.31
N MET A 71 3.34 -18.82 -28.37
CA MET A 71 3.39 -19.69 -27.19
C MET A 71 4.66 -19.43 -26.39
N ILE A 72 5.84 -19.43 -27.02
CA ILE A 72 7.11 -19.15 -26.33
C ILE A 72 7.10 -17.76 -25.67
N CYS A 73 6.58 -16.74 -26.36
CA CYS A 73 6.45 -15.40 -25.78
C CYS A 73 5.49 -15.37 -24.59
N PHE A 74 4.36 -16.06 -24.69
CA PHE A 74 3.37 -16.16 -23.62
C PHE A 74 3.95 -16.85 -22.39
N TRP A 75 4.66 -17.97 -22.57
CA TRP A 75 5.34 -18.69 -21.48
C TRP A 75 6.44 -17.85 -20.82
N ARG A 76 7.24 -17.12 -21.61
CA ARG A 76 8.24 -16.19 -21.07
C ARG A 76 7.61 -15.06 -20.27
N ARG A 77 6.48 -14.53 -20.72
CA ARG A 77 5.72 -13.52 -19.97
C ARG A 77 5.15 -14.09 -18.68
N GLY A 78 4.55 -15.28 -18.71
CA GLY A 78 4.04 -15.96 -17.51
C GLY A 78 5.10 -16.08 -16.42
N LYS A 79 6.29 -16.59 -16.75
CA LYS A 79 7.41 -16.68 -15.80
C LYS A 79 7.87 -15.33 -15.24
N ALA A 80 7.75 -14.25 -16.02
CA ALA A 80 8.08 -12.90 -15.55
C ALA A 80 7.01 -12.38 -14.58
N TYR A 81 5.73 -12.63 -14.86
CA TYR A 81 4.63 -12.30 -13.95
C TYR A 81 4.75 -13.04 -12.62
N ASP A 82 5.09 -14.32 -12.62
CA ASP A 82 5.26 -15.10 -11.38
C ASP A 82 6.28 -14.45 -10.44
N LYS A 83 7.42 -13.97 -10.98
CA LYS A 83 8.44 -13.26 -10.20
C LYS A 83 7.92 -11.97 -9.59
N ILE A 84 7.10 -11.23 -10.33
CA ILE A 84 6.50 -9.97 -9.87
C ILE A 84 5.48 -10.26 -8.76
N VAL A 85 4.64 -11.27 -8.93
CA VAL A 85 3.64 -11.68 -7.92
C VAL A 85 4.33 -12.09 -6.62
N ILE A 86 5.39 -12.89 -6.68
CA ILE A 86 6.18 -13.27 -5.50
C ILE A 86 6.74 -12.03 -4.78
N ARG A 87 7.27 -11.06 -5.55
CA ARG A 87 7.81 -9.81 -4.98
C ARG A 87 6.74 -8.93 -4.36
N ILE A 88 5.58 -8.80 -5.00
CA ILE A 88 4.43 -8.07 -4.43
C ILE A 88 4.00 -8.71 -3.13
N ASN A 89 3.83 -10.03 -3.09
CA ASN A 89 3.46 -10.74 -1.86
C ASN A 89 4.48 -10.53 -0.74
N ALA A 90 5.78 -10.60 -1.05
CA ALA A 90 6.84 -10.33 -0.07
C ALA A 90 6.77 -8.90 0.48
N LEU A 91 6.57 -7.90 -0.38
CA LEU A 91 6.43 -6.50 0.02
C LEU A 91 5.16 -6.26 0.85
N THR A 92 4.04 -6.91 0.50
CA THR A 92 2.80 -6.82 1.27
C THR A 92 2.98 -7.36 2.69
N VAL A 93 3.68 -8.49 2.84
CA VAL A 93 4.01 -9.07 4.15
C VAL A 93 4.93 -8.14 4.95
N GLU A 94 5.96 -7.57 4.31
CA GLU A 94 6.87 -6.61 4.96
C GLU A 94 6.14 -5.34 5.43
N LEU A 95 5.25 -4.80 4.58
CA LEU A 95 4.39 -3.66 4.92
C LEU A 95 3.49 -3.99 6.10
N GLN A 96 2.84 -5.16 6.08
CA GLN A 96 1.97 -5.58 7.17
C GLN A 96 2.74 -5.69 8.49
N ASN A 97 3.91 -6.33 8.48
CA ASN A 97 4.77 -6.43 9.65
C ASN A 97 5.21 -5.05 10.17
N SER A 98 5.56 -4.13 9.26
CA SER A 98 5.93 -2.76 9.64
C SER A 98 4.77 -1.99 10.29
N TYR A 99 3.55 -2.23 9.81
CA TYR A 99 2.34 -1.61 10.33
C TYR A 99 2.00 -2.16 11.72
N GLU A 100 2.05 -3.48 11.90
CA GLU A 100 1.85 -4.14 13.19
C GLU A 100 2.89 -3.67 14.23
N LEU A 101 4.17 -3.54 13.84
CA LEU A 101 5.21 -3.01 14.70
C LEU A 101 4.97 -1.52 15.05
N ALA A 102 4.58 -0.70 14.08
CA ALA A 102 4.26 0.70 14.32
C ALA A 102 3.06 0.85 15.26
N GLU A 103 2.02 0.04 15.07
CA GLU A 103 0.85 -0.01 15.93
C GLU A 103 1.22 -0.45 17.34
N GLN A 104 2.02 -1.51 17.51
CA GLN A 104 2.54 -1.92 18.81
C GLN A 104 3.33 -0.81 19.50
N LEU A 105 4.20 -0.11 18.76
CA LEU A 105 4.97 1.02 19.30
C LEU A 105 4.08 2.21 19.70
N ILE A 106 3.04 2.52 18.92
CA ILE A 106 2.07 3.56 19.24
C ILE A 106 1.28 3.15 20.49
N ASN A 107 0.77 1.92 20.53
CA ASN A 107 0.03 1.38 21.65
C ASN A 107 0.89 1.33 22.92
N GLU A 108 2.16 0.92 22.83
CA GLU A 108 3.10 0.98 23.95
C GLU A 108 3.37 2.42 24.41
N ARG A 109 3.55 3.36 23.47
CA ARG A 109 3.77 4.77 23.80
C ARG A 109 2.53 5.37 24.47
N GLN A 110 1.33 5.09 23.97
CA GLN A 110 0.09 5.49 24.59
C GLN A 110 -0.07 4.83 25.97
N ALA A 111 0.14 3.51 26.07
CA ALA A 111 0.07 2.78 27.34
C ALA A 111 1.10 3.28 28.37
N LYS A 112 2.25 3.81 27.97
CA LYS A 112 3.23 4.42 28.87
C LYS A 112 2.90 5.88 29.19
N ARG A 113 2.52 6.70 28.20
CA ARG A 113 2.44 8.18 28.31
C ARG A 113 1.02 8.76 28.45
N ALA A 114 -0.03 7.94 28.32
CA ALA A 114 -1.40 8.38 28.55
C ALA A 114 -1.72 8.44 30.03
N LEU A 115 -2.38 9.52 30.44
CA LEU A 115 -2.93 9.78 31.75
C LEU A 115 -4.45 9.78 31.69
N GLN A 116 -5.07 9.16 32.69
CA GLN A 116 -6.52 9.17 32.84
C GLN A 116 -6.98 10.49 33.44
N ILE A 117 -8.01 11.08 32.84
CA ILE A 117 -8.64 12.29 33.34
C ILE A 117 -9.59 11.88 34.48
N LYS A 118 -9.40 12.49 35.66
CA LYS A 118 -10.24 12.25 36.83
C LYS A 118 -11.54 13.03 36.69
N ASN A 119 -11.45 14.36 36.68
CA ASN A 119 -12.58 15.27 36.54
C ASN A 119 -12.18 16.49 35.69
N CYS A 120 -13.16 17.06 35.00
CA CYS A 120 -13.10 18.40 34.43
C CYS A 120 -13.80 19.41 35.36
N TYR A 121 -13.43 20.68 35.28
CA TYR A 121 -14.14 21.78 35.94
C TYR A 121 -13.74 23.11 35.34
N CYS A 122 -14.55 24.15 35.55
CA CYS A 122 -14.17 25.52 35.21
C CYS A 122 -13.79 26.29 36.49
N ASP A 123 -12.60 26.88 36.49
CA ASP A 123 -12.13 27.74 37.57
C ASP A 123 -11.71 29.11 37.02
N ASN A 124 -12.30 30.18 37.54
CA ASN A 124 -12.06 31.56 37.12
C ASN A 124 -12.18 31.79 35.59
N GLY A 125 -13.15 31.11 34.94
CA GLY A 125 -13.36 31.21 33.50
C GLY A 125 -12.36 30.41 32.65
N HIS A 126 -11.49 29.62 33.29
CA HIS A 126 -10.57 28.71 32.63
C HIS A 126 -11.02 27.26 32.80
N ALA A 127 -11.05 26.52 31.69
CA ALA A 127 -11.24 25.08 31.74
C ALA A 127 -10.02 24.40 32.38
N CYS A 128 -10.27 23.61 33.41
CA CYS A 128 -9.26 22.89 34.17
C CYS A 128 -9.56 21.39 34.16
N LEU A 129 -8.50 20.59 34.23
CA LEU A 129 -8.56 19.14 34.31
C LEU A 129 -7.77 18.67 35.51
N SER A 130 -8.31 17.68 36.20
CA SER A 130 -7.58 16.89 37.19
C SER A 130 -7.19 15.55 36.57
N LEU A 131 -5.92 15.17 36.66
CA LEU A 131 -5.39 13.94 36.07
C LEU A 131 -4.85 13.03 37.18
N TYR A 132 -5.06 11.73 37.04
CA TYR A 132 -4.49 10.76 37.96
C TYR A 132 -2.96 10.68 37.80
N LEU A 133 -2.25 10.51 38.92
CA LEU A 133 -0.83 10.16 38.88
C LEU A 133 -0.63 8.74 38.36
N LYS A 134 0.36 8.58 37.48
CA LYS A 134 0.75 7.27 36.94
C LYS A 134 2.17 6.94 37.36
N ARG A 135 2.37 5.73 37.89
CA ARG A 135 3.70 5.26 38.32
C ARG A 135 4.66 5.21 37.13
N GLY A 136 5.85 5.79 37.29
CA GLY A 136 6.87 5.85 36.24
C GLY A 136 6.66 6.95 35.19
N PHE A 137 5.64 7.81 35.34
CA PHE A 137 5.41 8.94 34.45
C PHE A 137 5.14 10.21 35.27
N ALA A 138 6.14 11.07 35.34
CA ALA A 138 6.07 12.36 36.03
C ALA A 138 5.86 13.49 35.04
N LEU A 139 4.91 14.37 35.34
CA LEU A 139 4.74 15.65 34.66
C LEU A 139 5.29 16.76 35.54
N GLU A 140 5.87 17.77 34.90
CA GLU A 140 6.35 19.00 35.52
C GLU A 140 5.36 20.13 35.29
N VAL A 141 5.38 21.13 36.16
CA VAL A 141 4.59 22.35 35.97
C VAL A 141 5.14 23.09 34.75
N GLY A 142 4.26 23.48 33.83
CA GLY A 142 4.60 24.03 32.51
C GLY A 142 4.54 23.01 31.37
N ASP A 143 4.42 21.70 31.67
CA ASP A 143 4.28 20.69 30.63
C ASP A 143 2.95 20.84 29.87
N GLN A 144 3.01 20.77 28.55
CA GLN A 144 1.82 20.72 27.71
C GLN A 144 1.37 19.28 27.46
N ILE A 145 0.06 19.08 27.54
CA ILE A 145 -0.63 17.83 27.26
C ILE A 145 -1.76 18.09 26.25
N ASP A 146 -2.02 17.09 25.44
CA ASP A 146 -3.15 17.09 24.51
C ASP A 146 -4.19 16.07 24.99
N VAL A 147 -5.45 16.48 25.02
CA VAL A 147 -6.55 15.58 25.32
C VAL A 147 -7.10 15.07 24.01
N ILE A 148 -7.16 13.75 23.87
CA ILE A 148 -7.59 13.09 22.64
C ILE A 148 -8.74 12.15 22.97
N ASP A 149 -9.74 12.13 22.10
CA ASP A 149 -10.77 11.11 22.08
C ASP A 149 -10.21 9.82 21.44
N GLN A 150 -10.24 8.72 22.18
CA GLN A 150 -9.68 7.44 21.76
C GLN A 150 -10.46 6.79 20.61
N GLU A 151 -11.75 7.10 20.42
CA GLU A 151 -12.55 6.48 19.36
C GLU A 151 -12.22 7.02 17.98
N ASN A 152 -12.04 8.35 17.87
CA ASN A 152 -11.85 9.05 16.60
C ASN A 152 -10.47 9.70 16.46
N SER A 153 -9.60 9.60 17.48
CA SER A 153 -8.29 10.25 17.54
C SER A 153 -8.33 11.77 17.36
N LYS A 154 -9.47 12.41 17.61
CA LYS A 154 -9.64 13.86 17.51
C LYS A 154 -9.08 14.52 18.77
N SER A 155 -8.23 15.54 18.58
CA SER A 155 -7.80 16.40 19.69
C SER A 155 -9.00 17.22 20.19
N MET A 156 -9.26 17.09 21.49
CA MET A 156 -10.33 17.76 22.24
C MET A 156 -9.82 19.04 22.92
N GLY A 157 -8.51 19.22 23.01
CA GLY A 157 -7.88 20.47 23.40
C GLY A 157 -6.53 20.31 24.09
N LYS A 158 -5.78 21.41 24.11
CA LYS A 158 -4.46 21.48 24.72
C LYS A 158 -4.54 22.10 26.11
N PHE A 159 -3.85 21.48 27.05
CA PHE A 159 -3.80 21.90 28.45
C PHE A 159 -2.34 21.95 28.92
N GLU A 160 -2.06 22.79 29.89
CA GLU A 160 -0.75 22.95 30.51
C GLU A 160 -0.84 22.64 31.99
N ILE A 161 0.10 21.85 32.52
CA ILE A 161 0.14 21.53 33.94
C ILE A 161 0.48 22.77 34.73
N VAL A 162 -0.45 23.25 35.55
CA VAL A 162 -0.30 24.45 36.39
C VAL A 162 0.04 24.12 37.83
N GLU A 163 -0.41 22.96 38.33
CA GLU A 163 -0.18 22.56 39.71
C GLU A 163 -0.01 21.05 39.83
N ARG A 164 0.90 20.64 40.71
CA ARG A 164 1.08 19.24 41.11
C ARG A 164 0.65 19.07 42.55
N LYS A 165 -0.37 18.24 42.78
CA LYS A 165 -0.85 17.84 44.11
C LYS A 165 -0.37 16.43 44.46
N PRO A 166 -0.49 15.98 45.72
CA PRO A 166 0.01 14.67 46.15
C PRO A 166 -0.54 13.49 45.34
N ASP A 167 -1.81 13.57 44.91
CA ASP A 167 -2.52 12.47 44.25
C ASP A 167 -2.94 12.78 42.79
N ILE A 168 -2.82 14.03 42.34
CA ILE A 168 -3.32 14.48 41.04
C ILE A 168 -2.45 15.58 40.42
N TYR A 169 -2.49 15.69 39.10
CA TYR A 169 -2.05 16.90 38.39
C TYR A 169 -3.25 17.78 38.07
N VAL A 170 -3.05 19.09 38.11
CA VAL A 170 -4.03 20.07 37.63
C VAL A 170 -3.49 20.70 36.37
N ALA A 171 -4.28 20.61 35.29
CA ALA A 171 -3.97 21.19 34.00
C ALA A 171 -4.97 22.29 33.66
N ARG A 172 -4.51 23.39 33.08
CA ARG A 172 -5.34 24.50 32.61
C ARG A 172 -5.34 24.55 31.09
N HIS A 173 -6.49 24.82 30.51
CA HIS A 173 -6.64 24.97 29.07
C HIS A 173 -5.75 26.09 28.53
N THR A 174 -5.09 25.83 27.40
CA THR A 174 -4.24 26.80 26.70
C THR A 174 -4.80 27.15 25.33
N LYS A 175 -5.12 26.15 24.49
CA LYS A 175 -5.56 26.35 23.09
C LYS A 175 -6.54 25.28 22.61
N ASN A 176 -7.43 25.69 21.70
CA ASN A 176 -8.30 24.82 20.89
C ASN A 176 -9.12 23.78 21.69
N ILE A 177 -9.89 24.22 22.69
CA ILE A 177 -10.82 23.31 23.36
C ILE A 177 -12.05 23.06 22.49
N ASP A 178 -12.52 21.82 22.47
CA ASP A 178 -13.78 21.47 21.84
C ASP A 178 -14.93 22.26 22.50
N ALA A 179 -15.71 22.97 21.68
CA ALA A 179 -16.72 23.90 22.17
C ALA A 179 -17.84 23.22 22.97
N VAL A 180 -18.19 21.97 22.60
CA VAL A 180 -19.20 21.19 23.31
C VAL A 180 -18.71 20.84 24.70
N TRP A 181 -17.44 20.42 24.78
CA TRP A 181 -16.83 20.07 26.05
C TRP A 181 -16.66 21.29 26.96
N PHE A 182 -16.18 22.41 26.41
CA PHE A 182 -16.06 23.66 27.15
C PHE A 182 -17.42 24.15 27.68
N GLY A 183 -18.48 24.10 26.85
CA GLY A 183 -19.83 24.45 27.28
C GLY A 183 -20.29 23.65 28.50
N SER A 184 -20.07 22.34 28.49
CA SER A 184 -20.42 21.47 29.62
C SER A 184 -19.63 21.79 30.91
N MET A 185 -18.36 22.18 30.79
CA MET A 185 -17.58 22.62 31.96
C MET A 185 -18.10 23.95 32.52
N MET A 186 -18.46 24.88 31.64
CA MET A 186 -18.96 26.20 32.02
C MET A 186 -20.31 26.11 32.73
N GLU A 187 -21.22 25.25 32.26
CA GLU A 187 -22.51 25.00 32.91
C GLU A 187 -22.37 24.46 34.33
N ASN A 188 -21.39 23.59 34.56
CA ASN A 188 -21.11 23.00 35.87
C ASN A 188 -20.26 23.92 36.78
N GLY A 189 -19.62 24.95 36.22
CA GLY A 189 -18.78 25.89 36.95
C GLY A 189 -17.63 25.20 37.68
N ALA A 190 -17.44 25.52 38.96
CA ALA A 190 -16.41 24.93 39.81
C ALA A 190 -16.72 23.50 40.28
N ALA A 191 -17.93 22.98 40.00
CA ALA A 191 -18.28 21.62 40.36
C ALA A 191 -17.54 20.62 39.44
N PRO A 192 -16.96 19.54 39.99
CA PRO A 192 -16.31 18.52 39.16
C PRO A 192 -17.31 17.84 38.22
N CYS A 193 -17.05 17.89 36.92
CA CYS A 193 -17.74 17.13 35.89
C CYS A 193 -16.94 15.88 35.48
N PRO A 194 -17.62 14.79 35.10
CA PRO A 194 -16.95 13.68 34.45
C PRO A 194 -16.43 14.12 33.07
N PRO A 195 -15.25 13.63 32.65
CA PRO A 195 -14.76 13.88 31.30
C PRO A 195 -15.65 13.18 30.24
N PRO A 196 -15.57 13.58 28.97
CA PRO A 196 -16.25 12.90 27.88
C PRO A 196 -15.76 11.45 27.78
N THR A 197 -16.65 10.56 27.35
CA THR A 197 -16.35 9.13 27.21
C THR A 197 -15.09 8.91 26.36
N ASN A 198 -14.26 7.95 26.74
CA ASN A 198 -13.07 7.54 25.98
C ASN A 198 -12.03 8.64 25.74
N THR A 199 -11.90 9.62 26.64
CA THR A 199 -10.86 10.65 26.55
C THR A 199 -9.62 10.33 27.40
N ILE A 200 -8.43 10.60 26.84
CA ILE A 200 -7.15 10.47 27.54
C ILE A 200 -6.27 11.70 27.34
N ALA A 201 -5.46 12.02 28.34
CA ALA A 201 -4.46 13.07 28.26
C ALA A 201 -3.09 12.47 27.89
N ILE A 202 -2.45 13.00 26.85
CA ILE A 202 -1.15 12.50 26.37
C ILE A 202 -0.15 13.67 26.35
N LYS A 203 1.05 13.46 26.92
CA LYS A 203 2.17 14.37 26.71
C LYS A 203 2.84 14.04 25.37
N PHE A 204 2.70 14.92 24.39
CA PHE A 204 3.56 14.89 23.21
C PHE A 204 4.88 15.58 23.57
N GLN A 205 5.97 14.83 23.58
CA GLN A 205 7.28 15.46 23.42
C GLN A 205 7.33 15.93 21.97
N THR A 206 7.01 17.19 21.73
CA THR A 206 7.50 17.86 20.53
C THR A 206 9.02 17.78 20.68
N ASN A 207 9.68 16.98 19.86
CA ASN A 207 11.11 17.11 19.71
C ASN A 207 11.32 18.52 19.16
N GLU A 208 11.59 19.48 20.03
CA GLU A 208 12.34 20.68 19.69
C GLU A 208 13.75 20.23 19.30
N THR A 209 13.85 19.70 18.09
CA THR A 209 15.04 19.69 17.24
C THR A 209 14.60 20.16 15.86
N GLU A 210 13.83 21.26 15.83
CA GLU A 210 13.98 22.26 14.78
C GLU A 210 14.89 23.35 15.35
N ASN A 211 16.11 23.41 14.80
CA ASN A 211 17.13 24.46 14.93
C ASN A 211 18.06 24.45 16.16
N ALA A 212 19.23 23.84 15.98
CA ALA A 212 20.51 24.53 16.21
C ALA A 212 21.54 24.04 15.17
#